data_AF-A0A0C9Q0N0-F1
#
_entry.id   AF-A0A0C9Q0N0-F1
#
_cell.length_a   1.000
_cell.length_b   1.000
_cell.length_c   1.000
_cell.angle_alpha   90.00
_cell.angle_beta   90.00
_cell.angle_gamma   90.00
#
_symmetry.space_group_name_H-M   'P 1'
#
loop_
_entity.id
_entity.type
_entity.pdbx_description
1 polymer ?
#
loop_
_entity_poly.entity_id
_entity_poly.type
_entity_poly.pdbx_seq_one_letter_code
_entity_poly.pdbx_strand_id
1 'polypeptide(L)'
;MVSTKQSRNEFIDSAVDVLKEYNLDGLDIDWEYPAFKGGVPSDRENFVLLLKELRERFNQDYLLTVALHPGERIVKKAYDIPGISQHVDFINLMTYNFHGAWENRTGHPSGLHGNGQISVESLVKYWLDKGSPKEKLIVGMTAYGKSWTLSDPNSHGVGANATGVGQPGLYTKK
;
A
#
# COMPACT_ATOMS: atom_id res chain seq x y z
N MET A 1 8.29 -13.69 -11.48
CA MET A 1 8.35 -14.13 -10.06
C MET A 1 7.06 -14.80 -9.63
N VAL A 2 5.88 -14.17 -9.71
CA VAL A 2 4.64 -14.81 -9.19
C VAL A 2 3.93 -15.77 -10.15
N SER A 3 4.25 -15.72 -11.45
CA SER A 3 3.48 -16.34 -12.53
C SER A 3 3.53 -17.87 -12.55
N THR A 4 4.55 -18.49 -11.97
CA THR A 4 4.69 -19.96 -11.91
C THR A 4 5.09 -20.39 -10.51
N LYS A 5 4.68 -21.60 -10.11
CA LYS A 5 5.08 -22.18 -8.82
C LYS A 5 6.60 -22.28 -8.66
N GLN A 6 7.31 -22.66 -9.73
CA GLN A 6 8.77 -22.73 -9.71
C GLN A 6 9.40 -21.38 -9.39
N SER A 7 9.00 -20.32 -10.11
CA SER A 7 9.57 -18.99 -9.88
C SER A 7 9.20 -18.38 -8.53
N ARG A 8 8.05 -18.76 -7.95
CA ARG A 8 7.70 -18.42 -6.56
C ARG A 8 8.58 -19.14 -5.57
N ASN A 9 8.79 -20.45 -5.74
CA ASN A 9 9.67 -21.23 -4.87
C ASN A 9 11.11 -20.70 -4.88
N GLU A 10 11.65 -20.37 -6.06
CA GLU A 10 12.98 -19.77 -6.18
C GLU A 10 13.10 -18.46 -5.39
N PHE A 11 12.08 -17.59 -5.48
CA PHE A 11 12.03 -16.37 -4.67
C PHE A 11 11.91 -16.66 -3.17
N ILE A 12 11.03 -17.58 -2.79
CA ILE A 12 10.77 -17.94 -1.39
C ILE A 12 12.03 -18.49 -0.71
N ASP A 13 12.76 -19.40 -1.37
CA ASP A 13 13.99 -19.96 -0.81
C ASP A 13 15.09 -18.90 -0.72
N SER A 14 15.25 -18.06 -1.75
CA SER A 14 16.17 -16.93 -1.70
C SER A 14 15.83 -15.93 -0.59
N ALA A 15 14.54 -15.66 -0.34
CA ALA A 15 14.12 -14.78 0.75
C ALA A 15 14.49 -15.37 2.11
N VAL A 16 14.31 -16.68 2.32
CA VAL A 16 14.70 -17.33 3.58
C VAL A 16 16.20 -17.26 3.82
N ASP A 17 17.02 -17.41 2.77
CA ASP A 17 18.47 -17.29 2.89
C ASP A 17 18.87 -15.88 3.34
N VAL A 18 18.26 -14.83 2.77
CA VAL A 18 18.47 -13.43 3.20
C VAL A 18 18.02 -13.22 4.65
N LEU A 19 16.84 -13.73 5.03
CA LEU A 19 16.36 -13.59 6.41
C LEU A 19 17.33 -14.19 7.42
N LYS A 20 17.92 -15.35 7.10
CA LYS A 20 18.92 -16.02 7.94
C LYS A 20 20.26 -15.29 7.95
N GLU A 21 20.77 -14.91 6.78
CA GLU A 21 22.08 -14.26 6.63
C GLU A 21 22.14 -12.95 7.44
N TYR A 22 21.06 -12.17 7.39
CA TYR A 22 21.00 -10.85 8.04
C TYR A 22 20.28 -10.87 9.39
N ASN A 23 19.91 -12.05 9.90
CA ASN A 23 19.19 -12.24 11.17
C ASN A 23 17.96 -11.31 11.28
N LEU A 24 17.10 -11.35 10.27
CA LEU A 24 15.87 -10.57 10.20
C LEU A 24 14.67 -11.36 10.74
N ASP A 25 13.72 -10.66 11.35
CA ASP A 25 12.54 -11.28 11.97
C ASP A 25 11.42 -11.60 10.97
N GLY A 26 11.51 -11.14 9.72
CA GLY A 26 10.48 -11.41 8.72
C GLY A 26 10.58 -10.57 7.44
N LEU A 27 9.53 -10.68 6.62
CA LEU A 27 9.43 -10.07 5.31
C LEU A 27 8.13 -9.27 5.17
N ASP A 28 8.23 -8.03 4.68
CA ASP A 28 7.09 -7.24 4.22
C ASP A 28 7.11 -7.21 2.68
N ILE A 29 6.01 -7.62 2.05
CA ILE A 29 5.87 -7.54 0.58
C ILE A 29 5.16 -6.25 0.20
N ASP A 30 5.89 -5.36 -0.46
CA ASP A 30 5.39 -4.08 -0.98
C ASP A 30 5.32 -4.07 -2.52
N TRP A 31 4.36 -4.81 -3.09
CA TRP A 31 4.12 -4.80 -4.53
C TRP A 31 3.09 -3.72 -4.89
N GLU A 32 3.53 -2.68 -5.62
CA GLU A 32 2.68 -1.56 -6.03
C GLU A 32 2.32 -1.48 -7.55
N TYR A 33 1.32 -2.18 -8.07
CA TYR A 33 0.36 -3.09 -7.42
C TYR A 33 0.15 -4.30 -8.35
N PRO A 34 -0.26 -5.49 -7.82
CA PRO A 34 -0.70 -6.60 -8.65
C PRO A 34 -1.71 -6.15 -9.72
N ALA A 35 -1.59 -6.64 -10.95
CA ALA A 35 -2.44 -6.26 -12.08
C ALA A 35 -2.36 -4.78 -12.54
N PHE A 36 -1.43 -3.98 -12.01
CA PHE A 36 -1.16 -2.60 -12.46
C PHE A 36 0.32 -2.42 -12.84
N LYS A 37 0.63 -1.32 -13.55
CA LYS A 37 2.00 -0.92 -13.92
C LYS A 37 2.84 -2.06 -14.55
N GLY A 38 2.24 -2.82 -15.47
CA GLY A 38 2.89 -3.98 -16.11
C GLY A 38 2.47 -5.35 -15.57
N GLY A 39 1.66 -5.38 -14.50
CA GLY A 39 1.00 -6.60 -14.05
C GLY A 39 -0.16 -7.06 -14.95
N VAL A 40 -0.56 -8.32 -14.79
CA VAL A 40 -1.66 -8.99 -15.50
C VAL A 40 -2.80 -9.35 -14.54
N PRO A 41 -4.04 -9.57 -15.02
CA PRO A 41 -5.17 -9.88 -14.14
C PRO A 41 -4.94 -11.07 -13.21
N SER A 42 -4.24 -12.12 -13.67
CA SER A 42 -3.92 -13.30 -12.87
C SER A 42 -2.96 -13.03 -11.71
N ASP A 43 -2.33 -11.86 -11.65
CA ASP A 43 -1.51 -11.45 -10.51
C ASP A 43 -2.33 -11.37 -9.22
N ARG A 44 -3.64 -11.10 -9.31
CA ARG A 44 -4.53 -11.08 -8.15
C ARG A 44 -4.53 -12.41 -7.41
N GLU A 45 -4.76 -13.50 -8.14
CA GLU A 45 -4.76 -14.85 -7.56
C GLU A 45 -3.33 -15.34 -7.27
N ASN A 46 -2.37 -15.03 -8.16
CA ASN A 46 -0.97 -15.41 -7.96
C ASN A 46 -0.35 -14.76 -6.73
N PHE A 47 -0.78 -13.55 -6.35
CA PHE A 47 -0.32 -12.90 -5.14
C PHE A 47 -0.77 -13.66 -3.88
N VAL A 48 -2.02 -14.15 -3.84
CA VAL A 48 -2.49 -15.01 -2.75
C VAL A 48 -1.69 -16.32 -2.69
N LEU A 49 -1.40 -16.93 -3.84
CA LEU A 49 -0.56 -18.14 -3.90
C LEU A 49 0.84 -17.89 -3.35
N LEU A 50 1.46 -16.77 -3.71
CA LEU A 50 2.76 -16.38 -3.16
C LEU A 50 2.71 -16.27 -1.64
N LEU A 51 1.73 -15.54 -1.08
CA LEU A 51 1.62 -15.34 0.36
C LEU A 51 1.33 -16.65 1.10
N LYS A 52 0.50 -17.52 0.52
CA LYS A 52 0.26 -18.86 1.05
C LYS A 52 1.56 -19.66 1.13
N GLU A 53 2.30 -19.75 0.03
CA GLU A 53 3.54 -20.53 -0.07
C GLU A 53 4.66 -19.94 0.83
N LEU A 54 4.77 -18.61 0.91
CA LEU A 54 5.63 -17.93 1.89
C LEU A 54 5.24 -18.30 3.32
N ARG A 55 3.95 -18.25 3.66
CA ARG A 55 3.49 -18.56 5.02
C ARG A 55 3.80 -20.01 5.39
N GLU A 56 3.55 -20.95 4.47
CA GLU A 56 3.91 -22.36 4.62
C GLU A 56 5.41 -22.54 4.83
N ARG A 57 6.25 -21.81 4.08
CA ARG A 57 7.71 -21.89 4.19
C ARG A 57 8.27 -21.27 5.47
N PHE A 58 7.71 -20.14 5.89
CA PHE A 58 8.15 -19.37 7.05
C PHE A 58 7.66 -19.99 8.35
N ASN A 59 6.55 -20.75 8.30
CA ASN A 59 5.88 -21.28 9.49
C ASN A 59 5.61 -20.16 10.52
N GLN A 60 5.99 -20.36 11.79
CA GLN A 60 5.91 -19.38 12.87
C GLN A 60 7.26 -18.70 13.14
N ASP A 61 8.29 -18.99 12.34
CA ASP A 61 9.66 -18.55 12.61
C ASP A 61 9.91 -17.10 12.13
N TYR A 62 9.12 -16.63 11.17
CA TYR A 62 9.27 -15.31 10.56
C TYR A 62 7.93 -14.59 10.40
N LEU A 63 7.92 -13.29 10.64
CA LEU A 63 6.79 -12.43 10.29
C LEU A 63 6.62 -12.36 8.76
N LEU A 64 5.37 -12.39 8.30
CA LEU A 64 4.99 -12.13 6.92
C LEU A 64 3.93 -11.02 6.90
N THR A 65 4.28 -9.90 6.30
CA THR A 65 3.44 -8.70 6.25
C THR A 65 3.34 -8.17 4.83
N VAL A 66 2.41 -7.27 4.60
CA VAL A 66 2.20 -6.63 3.28
C VAL A 66 1.89 -5.16 3.45
N ALA A 67 2.46 -4.33 2.58
CA ALA A 67 2.03 -2.95 2.40
C ALA A 67 1.06 -2.85 1.22
N LEU A 68 -0.18 -2.42 1.46
CA LEU A 68 -1.24 -2.43 0.44
C LEU A 68 -1.91 -1.06 0.28
N HIS A 69 -2.17 -0.69 -0.98
CA HIS A 69 -2.89 0.54 -1.28
C HIS A 69 -4.39 0.36 -1.06
N PRO A 70 -5.03 1.21 -0.23
CA PRO A 70 -6.37 0.91 0.25
C PRO A 70 -7.50 1.26 -0.71
N GLY A 71 -7.22 2.03 -1.77
CA GLY A 71 -8.23 2.56 -2.68
C GLY A 71 -8.98 1.49 -3.50
N GLU A 72 -10.31 1.61 -3.55
CA GLU A 72 -11.24 0.65 -4.17
C GLU A 72 -10.86 0.26 -5.61
N ARG A 73 -10.38 1.21 -6.42
CA ARG A 73 -9.97 0.95 -7.81
C ARG A 73 -8.86 -0.10 -7.90
N ILE A 74 -7.88 -0.03 -6.98
CA ILE A 74 -6.79 -1.01 -6.90
C ILE A 74 -7.31 -2.30 -6.31
N VAL A 75 -7.98 -2.23 -5.15
CA VAL A 75 -8.49 -3.39 -4.41
C VAL A 75 -9.30 -4.33 -5.30
N LYS A 76 -10.25 -3.79 -6.08
CA LYS A 76 -11.12 -4.59 -6.96
C LYS A 76 -10.38 -5.45 -7.98
N LYS A 77 -9.20 -5.01 -8.44
CA LYS A 77 -8.44 -5.69 -9.49
C LYS A 77 -7.23 -6.45 -8.97
N ALA A 78 -6.64 -5.99 -7.88
CA ALA A 78 -5.35 -6.47 -7.40
C ALA A 78 -5.46 -7.43 -6.23
N TYR A 79 -6.51 -7.34 -5.41
CA TYR A 79 -6.52 -7.98 -4.10
C TYR A 79 -7.71 -8.91 -3.87
N ASP A 80 -7.41 -10.06 -3.27
CA ASP A 80 -8.36 -10.88 -2.54
C ASP A 80 -8.11 -10.62 -1.04
N ILE A 81 -8.86 -9.70 -0.44
CA ILE A 81 -8.62 -9.25 0.94
C ILE A 81 -8.68 -10.42 1.94
N PRO A 82 -9.74 -11.27 1.95
CA PRO A 82 -9.77 -12.45 2.81
C PRO A 82 -8.62 -13.43 2.54
N GLY A 83 -8.34 -13.73 1.25
CA GLY A 83 -7.26 -14.64 0.87
C GLY A 83 -5.88 -14.16 1.32
N ILE A 84 -5.61 -12.86 1.19
CA ILE A 84 -4.38 -12.23 1.70
C ILE A 84 -4.34 -12.30 3.23
N SER A 85 -5.42 -11.87 3.90
CA SER A 85 -5.51 -11.77 5.36
C SER A 85 -5.32 -13.11 6.07
N GLN A 86 -5.63 -14.23 5.40
CA GLN A 86 -5.42 -15.58 5.92
C GLN A 86 -3.93 -15.93 6.07
N HIS A 87 -3.05 -15.35 5.23
CA HIS A 87 -1.67 -15.79 5.11
C HIS A 87 -0.64 -14.82 5.71
N VAL A 88 -1.03 -13.58 6.00
CA VAL A 88 -0.14 -12.56 6.59
C VAL A 88 -0.42 -12.38 8.08
N ASP A 89 0.59 -11.97 8.84
CA ASP A 89 0.45 -11.61 10.26
C ASP A 89 -0.36 -10.32 10.42
N PHE A 90 -0.01 -9.29 9.64
CA PHE A 90 -0.78 -8.04 9.54
C PHE A 90 -0.54 -7.33 8.19
N ILE A 91 -1.39 -6.33 7.93
CA ILE A 91 -1.45 -5.54 6.70
C ILE A 91 -1.16 -4.08 7.06
N ASN A 92 -0.11 -3.53 6.49
CA ASN A 92 0.23 -2.12 6.53
C ASN A 92 -0.59 -1.38 5.46
N LEU A 93 -1.71 -0.77 5.85
CA LEU A 93 -2.52 0.00 4.91
C LEU A 93 -1.87 1.35 4.61
N MET A 94 -1.54 1.58 3.35
CA MET A 94 -0.92 2.82 2.88
C MET A 94 -1.93 3.96 2.79
N THR A 95 -2.44 4.40 3.94
CA THR A 95 -3.46 5.44 4.09
C THR A 95 -2.89 6.86 3.94
N TYR A 96 -2.09 7.06 2.90
CA TYR A 96 -1.46 8.32 2.51
C TYR A 96 -1.39 8.45 0.98
N ASN A 97 -0.85 9.56 0.47
CA ASN A 97 -0.84 9.90 -0.96
C ASN A 97 -2.24 10.03 -1.58
N PHE A 98 -3.26 10.43 -0.80
CA PHE A 98 -4.62 10.63 -1.31
C PHE A 98 -4.69 11.76 -2.34
N HIS A 99 -3.93 12.82 -2.09
CA HIS A 99 -3.80 14.00 -2.92
C HIS A 99 -2.33 14.30 -3.19
N GLY A 100 -2.04 14.92 -4.32
CA GLY A 100 -0.68 15.33 -4.68
C GLY A 100 -0.62 16.25 -5.90
N ALA A 101 0.60 16.62 -6.30
CA ALA A 101 0.85 17.56 -7.40
C ALA A 101 0.43 17.03 -8.80
N TRP A 102 -0.04 15.79 -8.89
CA TRP A 102 -0.72 15.27 -10.09
C TRP A 102 -2.14 15.81 -10.25
N GLU A 103 -2.68 16.49 -9.23
CA GLU A 103 -3.93 17.24 -9.27
C GLU A 103 -3.66 18.74 -9.40
N ASN A 104 -4.59 19.47 -10.03
CA ASN A 104 -4.54 20.94 -10.14
C ASN A 104 -5.20 21.65 -8.95
N ARG A 105 -5.43 20.94 -7.84
CA ARG A 105 -6.04 21.48 -6.61
C ARG A 105 -5.31 20.94 -5.39
N THR A 106 -5.28 21.73 -4.32
CA THR A 106 -4.69 21.33 -3.04
C THR A 106 -5.56 20.28 -2.34
N GLY A 107 -4.92 19.38 -1.58
CA GLY A 107 -5.62 18.37 -0.79
C GLY A 107 -4.73 17.81 0.31
N HIS A 108 -5.34 17.26 1.36
CA HIS A 108 -4.56 16.68 2.45
C HIS A 108 -4.10 15.25 2.09
N PRO A 109 -2.81 14.91 2.17
CA PRO A 109 -2.31 13.62 1.65
C PRO A 109 -2.76 12.40 2.46
N SER A 110 -3.23 12.60 3.70
CA SER A 110 -3.66 11.55 4.64
C SER A 110 -4.74 12.07 5.60
N GLY A 111 -5.82 12.65 5.06
CA GLY A 111 -6.89 13.23 5.89
C GLY A 111 -7.66 12.15 6.66
N LEU A 112 -7.82 12.31 7.98
CA LEU A 112 -8.53 11.32 8.82
C LEU A 112 -10.01 11.20 8.43
N HIS A 113 -10.67 12.33 8.21
CA HIS A 113 -12.06 12.46 7.76
C HIS A 113 -12.13 13.24 6.45
N GLY A 114 -13.10 12.90 5.59
CA GLY A 114 -13.15 13.41 4.21
C GLY A 114 -14.40 14.20 3.82
N ASN A 115 -15.47 14.26 4.62
CA ASN A 115 -16.75 14.90 4.23
C ASN A 115 -17.19 14.58 2.78
N GLY A 116 -17.14 13.29 2.39
CA GLY A 116 -17.43 12.83 1.02
C GLY A 116 -16.20 12.67 0.11
N GLN A 117 -15.02 13.11 0.55
CA GLN A 117 -13.73 12.81 -0.07
C GLN A 117 -13.09 11.54 0.53
N ILE A 118 -12.06 11.05 -0.15
CA ILE A 118 -11.22 9.96 0.33
C ILE A 118 -10.57 10.34 1.68
N SER A 119 -10.60 9.41 2.63
CA SER A 119 -10.06 9.62 3.97
C SER A 119 -9.63 8.30 4.60
N VAL A 120 -8.77 8.38 5.62
CA VAL A 120 -8.32 7.20 6.39
C VAL A 120 -9.54 6.43 6.91
N GLU A 121 -10.51 7.12 7.52
CA GLU A 121 -11.73 6.50 8.05
C GLU A 121 -12.52 5.74 6.97
N SER A 122 -12.79 6.39 5.83
CA SER A 122 -13.55 5.76 4.75
C SER A 122 -12.86 4.51 4.18
N LEU A 123 -11.52 4.53 4.12
CA LEU A 123 -10.71 3.46 3.56
C LEU A 123 -10.62 2.29 4.53
N VAL A 124 -10.38 2.54 5.82
CA VAL A 124 -10.39 1.49 6.85
C VAL A 124 -11.77 0.82 6.90
N LYS A 125 -12.85 1.61 6.90
CA LYS A 125 -14.21 1.06 6.86
C LYS A 125 -14.43 0.16 5.64
N TYR A 126 -13.99 0.60 4.46
CA TYR A 126 -14.07 -0.20 3.24
C TYR A 126 -13.35 -1.56 3.37
N TRP A 127 -12.15 -1.59 3.98
CA TRP A 127 -11.41 -2.84 4.17
C TRP A 127 -12.06 -3.79 5.17
N LEU A 128 -12.63 -3.26 6.26
CA LEU A 128 -13.42 -4.03 7.21
C LEU A 128 -14.66 -4.62 6.53
N ASP A 129 -15.40 -3.82 5.75
CA ASP A 129 -16.58 -4.24 4.99
C ASP A 129 -16.24 -5.30 3.91
N LYS A 130 -14.98 -5.35 3.45
CA LYS A 130 -14.46 -6.38 2.53
C LYS A 130 -13.89 -7.62 3.21
N GLY A 131 -14.03 -7.72 4.53
CA GLY A 131 -13.70 -8.93 5.29
C GLY A 131 -12.27 -8.99 5.80
N SER A 132 -11.56 -7.86 5.87
CA SER A 132 -10.27 -7.82 6.55
C SER A 132 -10.46 -7.90 8.07
N PRO A 133 -9.74 -8.77 8.80
CA PRO A 133 -9.76 -8.79 10.26
C PRO A 133 -9.22 -7.48 10.84
N LYS A 134 -9.96 -6.86 11.76
CA LYS A 134 -9.62 -5.53 12.30
C LYS A 134 -8.25 -5.51 12.97
N GLU A 135 -7.94 -6.57 13.73
CA GLU A 135 -6.69 -6.75 14.46
C GLU A 135 -5.47 -6.92 13.55
N LYS A 136 -5.67 -7.22 12.26
CA LYS A 136 -4.59 -7.31 11.27
C LYS A 136 -4.38 -6.02 10.50
N LEU A 137 -5.21 -4.99 10.67
CA LEU A 137 -5.08 -3.73 9.93
C LEU A 137 -4.25 -2.71 10.71
N ILE A 138 -3.06 -2.39 10.17
CA ILE A 138 -2.20 -1.32 10.68
C ILE A 138 -2.42 -0.08 9.81
N VAL A 139 -2.89 1.01 10.43
CA VAL A 139 -3.16 2.28 9.74
C VAL A 139 -1.85 3.02 9.49
N GLY A 140 -1.49 3.22 8.23
CA GLY A 140 -0.29 3.94 7.83
C GLY A 140 -0.36 5.43 8.18
N MET A 141 0.69 5.92 8.83
CA MET A 141 0.89 7.33 9.13
C MET A 141 2.05 7.89 8.33
N THR A 142 1.87 9.07 7.73
CA THR A 142 2.92 9.74 6.94
C THR A 142 3.69 10.75 7.79
N ALA A 143 5.02 10.65 7.77
CA ALA A 143 5.92 11.67 8.32
C ALA A 143 6.41 12.68 7.26
N TYR A 144 5.73 12.73 6.09
CA TYR A 144 5.96 13.71 5.03
C TYR A 144 4.64 14.37 4.58
N GLY A 145 4.77 15.55 3.97
CA GLY A 145 3.67 16.28 3.35
C GLY A 145 3.73 16.27 1.82
N LYS A 146 2.67 16.78 1.20
CA LYS A 146 2.64 17.14 -0.22
C LYS A 146 2.49 18.66 -0.32
N SER A 147 3.13 19.26 -1.30
CA SER A 147 3.13 20.70 -1.51
C SER A 147 2.69 21.05 -2.93
N TRP A 148 2.12 22.24 -3.05
CA TRP A 148 1.65 22.82 -4.30
C TRP A 148 2.09 24.27 -4.42
N THR A 149 2.21 24.74 -5.65
CA THR A 149 2.26 26.17 -5.97
C THR A 149 0.84 26.65 -6.25
N LEU A 150 0.32 27.58 -5.44
CA LEU A 150 -1.04 28.11 -5.59
C LEU A 150 -1.18 28.96 -6.86
N SER A 151 -2.34 28.88 -7.50
CA SER A 151 -2.69 29.79 -8.60
C SER A 151 -2.93 31.23 -8.12
N ASP A 152 -3.49 31.39 -6.92
CA ASP A 152 -3.70 32.68 -6.24
C ASP A 152 -3.29 32.53 -4.77
N PRO A 153 -2.28 33.27 -4.27
CA PRO A 153 -1.85 33.17 -2.88
C PRO A 153 -2.93 33.54 -1.87
N ASN A 154 -3.98 34.27 -2.25
CA ASN A 154 -5.11 34.61 -1.38
C ASN A 154 -6.14 33.46 -1.27
N SER A 155 -6.07 32.46 -2.15
CA SER A 155 -6.90 31.27 -2.12
C SER A 155 -6.04 30.08 -1.66
N HIS A 156 -5.96 29.89 -0.33
CA HIS A 156 -5.01 28.96 0.30
C HIS A 156 -5.70 27.88 1.16
N GLY A 157 -7.01 27.68 0.97
CA GLY A 157 -7.76 26.60 1.63
C GLY A 157 -7.51 25.22 1.00
N VAL A 158 -8.05 24.18 1.63
CA VAL A 158 -8.12 22.84 1.01
C VAL A 158 -9.01 22.90 -0.23
N GLY A 159 -8.56 22.33 -1.35
CA GLY A 159 -9.26 22.39 -2.63
C GLY A 159 -9.00 23.67 -3.43
N ALA A 160 -8.09 24.55 -3.00
CA ALA A 160 -7.67 25.71 -3.77
C ALA A 160 -6.95 25.29 -5.06
N ASN A 161 -7.03 26.12 -6.10
CA ASN A 161 -6.37 25.84 -7.39
C ASN A 161 -4.85 25.95 -7.27
N ALA A 162 -4.15 25.04 -7.94
CA ALA A 162 -2.70 24.96 -7.97
C ALA A 162 -2.18 24.87 -9.41
N THR A 163 -1.02 25.48 -9.67
CA THR A 163 -0.34 25.46 -10.96
C THR A 163 0.67 24.32 -11.09
N GLY A 164 1.00 23.66 -9.98
CA GLY A 164 1.91 22.52 -9.98
C GLY A 164 2.45 22.18 -8.60
N VAL A 165 3.55 21.43 -8.58
CA VAL A 165 4.26 21.04 -7.35
C VAL A 165 4.79 22.25 -6.60
N GLY A 166 4.87 22.15 -5.27
CA GLY A 166 5.54 23.15 -4.45
C GLY A 166 7.05 23.19 -4.70
N GLN A 167 7.71 24.21 -4.18
CA GLN A 167 9.17 24.30 -4.30
C GLN A 167 9.84 23.14 -3.55
N PRO A 168 10.89 22.52 -4.13
CA PRO A 168 11.55 21.39 -3.52
C PRO A 168 12.12 21.72 -2.14
N GLY A 169 11.93 20.80 -1.20
CA GLY A 169 12.51 20.92 0.15
C GLY A 169 14.04 20.89 0.13
N LEU A 170 14.67 21.60 1.08
CA LEU A 170 16.14 21.68 1.17
C LEU A 170 16.81 20.29 1.27
N TYR A 171 16.21 19.36 2.01
CA TYR A 171 16.79 18.04 2.30
C TYR A 171 16.25 16.95 1.38
N THR A 172 14.95 16.94 1.12
CA THR A 172 14.29 15.90 0.32
C THR A 172 14.50 16.07 -1.17
N LYS A 173 14.79 17.31 -1.64
CA LYS A 173 14.96 17.67 -3.06
C LYS A 173 13.76 17.24 -3.95
N LYS A 174 12.58 17.16 -3.33
CA LYS A 174 11.29 16.80 -3.92
C LYS A 174 10.27 17.87 -3.62
#